data_AF-A0A661L2Q1-F1
#
_entry.id   AF-A0A661L2Q1-F1
#
_cell.length_a   1.000
_cell.length_b   1.000
_cell.length_c   1.000
_cell.angle_alpha   90.00
_cell.angle_beta   90.00
_cell.angle_gamma   90.00
#
_symmetry.space_group_name_H-M   'P 1'
#
loop_
_entity.id
_entity.type
_entity.pdbx_description
1 polymer ?
#
loop_
_entity_poly.entity_id
_entity_poly.type
_entity_poly.pdbx_seq_one_letter_code
_entity_poly.pdbx_strand_id
1 'polypeptide(L)'
;MGWILCPNLHRKGCKIRQLKNMRDFRSFEVFLALCGTRHGQAFQLTLIARGCGITVPMVKAWTSIMEASYLCVLLHPFYKNFGKRVVKTPKLYSIDPPVVCTLTRQRNGAAALAGPMGVALFEGLILREALKVFVTKGEKGNLYFWRFRDGVEVDLIVPTDLYGDEVDCHTYA
;
A
#
# COMPACT_ATOMS: atom_id res chain seq x y z
N MET A 1 8.17 -7.85 17.04
CA MET A 1 7.60 -8.35 15.77
C MET A 1 8.19 -7.73 14.49
N GLY A 2 8.91 -6.59 14.54
CA GLY A 2 9.49 -5.96 13.33
C GLY A 2 10.74 -6.63 12.72
N TRP A 3 11.29 -7.67 13.35
CA TRP A 3 12.54 -8.31 12.90
C TRP A 3 12.36 -9.42 11.86
N ILE A 4 11.12 -9.81 11.57
CA ILE A 4 10.85 -10.88 10.60
C ILE A 4 10.81 -10.32 9.16
N LEU A 5 10.41 -9.06 8.94
CA LEU A 5 10.12 -8.42 7.63
C LEU A 5 11.31 -8.17 6.66
N CYS A 6 12.54 -8.65 6.90
CA CYS A 6 13.71 -8.18 6.14
C CYS A 6 14.65 -9.29 5.62
N PRO A 7 14.64 -9.56 4.31
CA PRO A 7 15.78 -10.21 3.65
C PRO A 7 16.44 -9.35 2.56
N ASN A 8 15.80 -8.31 1.99
CA ASN A 8 16.31 -7.70 0.75
C ASN A 8 16.08 -6.18 0.59
N LEU A 9 16.68 -5.39 1.46
CA LEU A 9 16.87 -3.94 1.28
C LEU A 9 18.02 -3.66 0.30
N HIS A 10 17.81 -3.91 -0.99
CA HIS A 10 18.74 -3.46 -2.03
C HIS A 10 17.97 -2.87 -3.21
N ARG A 11 18.19 -1.56 -3.43
CA ARG A 11 17.62 -0.66 -4.46
C ARG A 11 16.25 -0.02 -4.18
N LYS A 12 16.17 0.85 -3.18
CA LYS A 12 15.65 2.22 -3.41
C LYS A 12 16.46 3.15 -2.51
N GLY A 13 17.06 4.18 -3.10
CA GLY A 13 17.98 5.11 -2.43
C GLY A 13 17.31 5.95 -1.35
N CYS A 14 16.97 5.34 -0.22
CA CYS A 14 16.49 6.04 0.97
C CYS A 14 17.67 6.81 1.56
N LYS A 15 17.85 8.05 1.10
CA LYS A 15 18.66 9.03 1.83
C LYS A 15 17.85 9.43 3.07
N ILE A 16 17.99 8.68 4.16
CA ILE A 16 17.57 9.07 5.52
C ILE A 16 18.06 10.49 5.86
N ARG A 17 19.13 10.96 5.19
CA ARG A 17 19.63 12.35 5.19
C ARG A 17 18.63 13.43 4.74
N GLN A 18 17.47 13.10 4.16
CA GLN A 18 16.43 14.09 3.82
C GLN A 18 15.39 14.33 4.92
N LEU A 19 15.53 13.73 6.11
CA LEU A 19 14.73 14.07 7.30
C LEU A 19 14.88 15.54 7.77
N LYS A 20 15.75 16.32 7.12
CA LYS A 20 16.10 17.71 7.47
C LYS A 20 14.99 18.75 7.30
N ASN A 21 13.76 18.37 6.94
CA ASN A 21 12.66 19.32 6.69
C ASN A 21 11.26 18.83 7.11
N MET A 22 11.14 17.99 8.15
CA MET A 22 9.85 17.90 8.86
C MET A 22 9.67 19.15 9.74
N ARG A 23 9.56 20.32 9.11
CA ARG A 23 9.35 21.60 9.80
C ARG A 23 7.90 21.78 10.28
N ASP A 24 6.98 20.95 9.79
CA ASP A 24 5.56 21.03 10.14
C ASP A 24 5.01 19.64 10.46
N PHE A 25 5.00 19.32 11.76
CA PHE A 25 4.46 18.08 12.30
C PHE A 25 2.96 17.94 12.02
N ARG A 26 2.22 19.05 12.03
CA ARG A 26 0.78 19.06 11.79
C ARG A 26 0.44 18.66 10.36
N SER A 27 1.19 19.16 9.39
CA SER A 27 1.04 18.74 7.99
C SER A 27 1.31 17.24 7.79
N PHE A 28 2.23 16.65 8.57
CA PHE A 28 2.50 15.22 8.54
C PHE A 28 1.37 14.39 9.17
N GLU A 29 0.79 14.84 10.28
CA GLU A 29 -0.39 14.19 10.88
C GLU A 29 -1.58 14.16 9.91
N VAL A 30 -1.85 15.29 9.23
CA VAL A 30 -2.89 15.38 8.20
C VAL A 30 -2.57 14.43 7.04
N PHE A 31 -1.31 14.35 6.61
CA PHE A 31 -0.88 13.41 5.59
C PHE A 31 -1.14 11.95 5.99
N LEU A 32 -0.80 11.55 7.21
CA LEU A 32 -1.07 10.20 7.72
C LEU A 32 -2.58 9.91 7.74
N ALA A 33 -3.39 10.86 8.22
CA ALA A 33 -4.85 10.72 8.23
C ALA A 33 -5.41 10.56 6.81
N LEU A 34 -4.95 11.37 5.85
CA LEU A 34 -5.36 11.27 4.45
C LEU A 34 -4.94 9.94 3.80
N CYS A 35 -3.74 9.44 4.11
CA CYS A 35 -3.32 8.10 3.70
C CYS A 35 -4.22 7.02 4.30
N GLY A 36 -4.58 7.14 5.58
CA GLY A 36 -5.52 6.23 6.25
C GLY A 36 -6.90 6.21 5.58
N THR A 37 -7.48 7.38 5.28
CA THR A 37 -8.78 7.46 4.59
C THR A 37 -8.78 6.84 3.18
N ARG A 38 -7.59 6.73 2.56
CA ARG A 38 -7.39 6.14 1.21
C ARG A 38 -6.74 4.76 1.26
N HIS A 39 -6.81 4.08 2.40
CA HIS A 39 -6.38 2.70 2.52
C HIS A 39 -7.09 1.82 1.48
N GLY A 40 -6.33 1.03 0.74
CA GLY A 40 -6.83 0.16 -0.33
C GLY A 40 -7.27 0.87 -1.61
N GLN A 41 -7.05 2.19 -1.71
CA GLN A 41 -7.43 2.98 -2.88
C GLN A 41 -6.21 3.40 -3.70
N ALA A 42 -6.46 3.80 -4.96
CA ALA A 42 -5.45 4.35 -5.84
C ALA A 42 -4.76 5.57 -5.21
N PHE A 43 -3.44 5.53 -5.12
CA PHE A 43 -2.64 6.53 -4.42
C PHE A 43 -2.41 7.77 -5.27
N GLN A 44 -3.35 8.72 -5.18
CA GLN A 44 -3.30 9.97 -5.94
C GLN A 44 -2.49 11.05 -5.21
N LEU A 45 -1.21 11.16 -5.59
CA LEU A 45 -0.27 12.11 -4.97
C LEU A 45 -0.75 13.57 -4.99
N THR A 46 -1.40 14.00 -6.07
CA THR A 46 -1.89 15.38 -6.23
C THR A 46 -3.02 15.72 -5.27
N LEU A 47 -3.92 14.78 -5.00
CA LEU A 47 -5.00 14.98 -4.02
C LEU A 47 -4.46 15.07 -2.60
N ILE A 48 -3.48 14.23 -2.26
CA ILE A 48 -2.85 14.24 -0.93
C ILE A 48 -2.05 15.52 -0.73
N ALA A 49 -1.28 15.94 -1.74
CA ALA A 49 -0.54 17.21 -1.73
C ALA A 49 -1.47 18.40 -1.44
N ARG A 50 -2.59 18.48 -2.17
CA ARG A 50 -3.61 19.52 -1.96
C ARG A 50 -4.24 19.46 -0.58
N GLY A 51 -4.57 18.26 -0.08
CA GLY A 51 -5.21 18.09 1.23
C GLY A 51 -4.31 18.46 2.42
N CYS A 52 -2.99 18.33 2.28
CA CYS A 52 -2.04 18.73 3.33
C CYS A 52 -1.46 20.15 3.12
N GLY A 53 -1.71 20.79 1.97
CA GLY A 53 -1.06 22.06 1.63
C GLY A 53 0.44 21.94 1.32
N ILE A 54 0.91 20.77 0.87
CA ILE A 54 2.32 20.50 0.57
C ILE A 54 2.56 20.22 -0.91
N THR A 55 3.82 20.18 -1.34
CA THR A 55 4.17 19.88 -2.73
C THR A 55 4.17 18.37 -3.01
N VAL A 56 3.89 17.98 -4.25
CA VAL A 56 3.90 16.57 -4.70
C VAL A 56 5.25 15.85 -4.43
N PRO A 57 6.43 16.47 -4.64
CA PRO A 57 7.70 15.86 -4.25
C PRO A 57 7.81 15.56 -2.75
N MET A 58 7.23 16.40 -1.89
CA MET A 58 7.20 16.18 -0.44
C MET A 58 6.35 14.95 -0.08
N VAL A 59 5.18 14.79 -0.70
CA VAL A 59 4.34 13.59 -0.55
C VAL A 59 5.12 12.33 -0.93
N LYS A 60 5.85 12.35 -2.05
CA LYS A 60 6.68 11.22 -2.49
C LYS A 60 7.80 10.92 -1.48
N ALA A 61 8.46 11.95 -0.95
CA ALA A 61 9.49 11.78 0.07
C ALA A 61 8.93 11.16 1.35
N TRP A 62 7.79 11.65 1.85
CA TRP A 62 7.12 11.11 3.03
C TRP A 62 6.63 9.68 2.83
N THR A 63 6.06 9.38 1.66
CA THR A 63 5.66 8.01 1.31
C THR A 63 6.87 7.08 1.25
N SER A 64 7.99 7.50 0.66
CA SER A 64 9.21 6.68 0.64
C SER A 64 9.76 6.44 2.05
N ILE A 65 9.60 7.40 2.97
CA ILE A 65 9.96 7.20 4.38
C ILE A 65 9.02 6.18 5.02
N MET A 66 7.71 6.30 4.83
CA MET A 66 6.74 5.33 5.34
C MET A 66 6.99 3.91 4.84
N GLU A 67 7.28 3.73 3.54
CA GLU A 67 7.62 2.41 2.98
C GLU A 67 8.92 1.88 3.59
N ALA A 68 9.96 2.71 3.73
CA ALA A 68 11.23 2.31 4.34
C ALA A 68 11.10 2.00 5.84
N SER A 69 10.13 2.62 6.53
CA SER A 69 9.79 2.37 7.93
C SER A 69 8.73 1.27 8.11
N TYR A 70 8.32 0.58 7.05
CA TYR A 70 7.29 -0.46 7.10
C TYR A 70 5.96 0.02 7.71
N LEU A 71 5.59 1.28 7.47
CA LEU A 71 4.29 1.83 7.86
C LEU A 71 3.24 1.64 6.77
N CYS A 72 3.67 1.60 5.50
CA CYS A 72 2.81 1.32 4.36
C CYS A 72 3.52 0.49 3.30
N VAL A 73 2.72 -0.04 2.38
CA VAL A 73 3.12 -0.75 1.17
C VAL A 73 2.34 -0.16 0.00
N LEU A 74 3.05 0.12 -1.10
CA LEU A 74 2.43 0.42 -2.38
C LEU A 74 2.24 -0.89 -3.17
N LEU A 75 0.99 -1.32 -3.30
CA LEU A 75 0.64 -2.45 -4.14
C LEU A 75 0.60 -1.99 -5.60
N HIS A 76 1.52 -2.50 -6.41
CA HIS A 76 1.66 -2.10 -7.80
C HIS A 76 0.76 -2.94 -8.72
N PRO A 77 0.25 -2.38 -9.81
CA PRO A 77 -0.53 -3.14 -10.76
C PRO A 77 0.35 -4.15 -11.51
N PHE A 78 -0.19 -5.33 -11.83
CA PHE A 78 0.49 -6.33 -12.65
C PHE A 78 0.54 -5.88 -14.12
N TYR A 79 1.72 -5.91 -14.75
CA TYR A 79 1.96 -5.35 -16.09
C TYR A 79 2.65 -6.31 -17.09
N LYS A 80 2.25 -7.58 -17.21
CA LYS A 80 2.83 -8.46 -18.26
C LYS A 80 2.18 -8.20 -19.64
N ASN A 81 2.68 -7.23 -20.41
CA ASN A 81 2.30 -6.97 -21.83
C ASN A 81 0.80 -6.83 -22.17
N PHE A 82 -0.09 -6.69 -21.19
CA PHE A 82 -1.49 -6.33 -21.41
C PHE A 82 -1.54 -4.86 -21.85
N GLY A 83 -2.16 -4.55 -23.00
CA GLY A 83 -2.07 -3.26 -23.69
C GLY A 83 -2.50 -2.01 -22.89
N LYS A 84 -2.65 -0.87 -23.58
CA LYS A 84 -2.81 0.51 -23.03
C LYS A 84 -4.00 0.75 -22.05
N ARG A 85 -4.75 -0.26 -21.61
CA ARG A 85 -6.01 -0.16 -20.85
C ARG A 85 -5.92 -0.49 -19.35
N VAL A 86 -4.74 -0.79 -18.79
CA VAL A 86 -4.58 -1.08 -17.35
C VAL A 86 -4.34 0.21 -16.54
N VAL A 87 -4.90 0.29 -15.32
CA VAL A 87 -4.61 1.37 -14.36
C VAL A 87 -3.16 1.26 -13.88
N LYS A 88 -2.40 2.35 -13.99
CA LYS A 88 -0.96 2.37 -13.63
C LYS A 88 -0.69 2.86 -12.21
N THR A 89 -1.68 3.49 -11.57
CA THR A 89 -1.53 4.07 -10.24
C THR A 89 -1.54 2.95 -9.20
N PRO A 90 -0.53 2.85 -8.31
CA PRO A 90 -0.53 1.85 -7.25
C PRO A 90 -1.63 2.11 -6.22
N LYS A 91 -2.06 1.07 -5.51
CA LYS A 91 -2.87 1.20 -4.29
C LYS A 91 -1.97 1.40 -3.08
N LEU A 92 -2.36 2.25 -2.14
CA LEU A 92 -1.66 2.36 -0.85
C LEU A 92 -2.38 1.53 0.20
N TYR A 93 -1.64 0.64 0.86
CA TYR A 93 -2.07 -0.07 2.05
C TYR A 93 -1.18 0.30 3.23
N SER A 94 -1.77 0.57 4.38
CA SER A 94 -1.04 0.62 5.64
C SER A 94 -0.77 -0.81 6.10
N ILE A 95 0.42 -1.09 6.65
CA ILE A 95 0.77 -2.46 7.03
C ILE A 95 -0.19 -3.03 8.08
N ASP A 96 -0.63 -2.20 9.02
CA ASP A 96 -1.54 -2.60 10.08
C ASP A 96 -2.89 -1.87 9.92
N PRO A 97 -3.99 -2.59 9.55
CA PRO A 97 -5.33 -2.01 9.49
C PRO A 97 -5.80 -1.32 10.78
N PRO A 98 -5.44 -1.79 12.01
CA PRO A 98 -5.79 -1.06 13.23
C PRO A 98 -5.22 0.37 13.29
N VAL A 99 -4.05 0.62 12.69
CA VAL A 99 -3.48 1.98 12.61
C VAL A 99 -4.39 2.88 11.78
N VAL A 100 -4.97 2.35 10.69
CA VAL A 100 -5.95 3.07 9.86
C VAL A 100 -7.20 3.41 10.66
N CYS A 101 -7.70 2.47 11.47
CA CYS A 101 -8.85 2.70 12.33
C CYS A 101 -8.60 3.87 13.30
N THR A 102 -7.42 3.94 13.91
CA THR A 102 -7.05 5.05 14.79
C THR A 102 -6.94 6.37 14.02
N LEU A 103 -6.26 6.38 12.87
CA LEU A 103 -6.08 7.58 12.04
C LEU A 103 -7.40 8.14 11.49
N THR A 104 -8.36 7.26 11.23
CA THR A 104 -9.70 7.61 10.71
C THR A 104 -10.76 7.73 11.82
N ARG A 105 -10.35 7.63 13.10
CA ARG A 105 -11.20 7.78 14.28
C ARG A 105 -12.38 6.81 14.30
N GLN A 106 -12.17 5.57 13.87
CA GLN A 106 -13.18 4.52 13.98
C GLN A 106 -13.42 4.19 15.45
N ARG A 107 -14.68 4.02 15.83
CA ARG A 107 -15.09 3.80 17.23
C ARG A 107 -14.57 2.47 17.78
N ASN A 108 -14.65 1.40 17.00
CA ASN A 108 -14.13 0.07 17.31
C ASN A 108 -13.96 -0.75 16.02
N GLY A 109 -13.28 -1.90 16.12
CA GLY A 109 -12.99 -2.76 14.95
C GLY A 109 -14.25 -3.31 14.26
N ALA A 110 -15.27 -3.71 15.02
CA ALA A 110 -16.52 -4.22 14.46
C ALA A 110 -17.28 -3.16 13.64
N ALA A 111 -17.35 -1.94 14.16
CA ALA A 111 -17.94 -0.79 13.47
C ALA A 111 -17.13 -0.39 12.24
N ALA A 112 -15.80 -0.48 12.29
CA ALA A 112 -14.93 -0.21 11.15
C ALA A 112 -15.16 -1.21 10.01
N LEU A 113 -15.28 -2.51 10.34
CA LEU A 113 -15.54 -3.58 9.39
C LEU A 113 -16.95 -3.57 8.81
N ALA A 114 -17.95 -3.16 9.60
CA ALA A 114 -19.33 -2.97 9.11
C ALA A 114 -19.51 -1.66 8.33
N GLY A 115 -18.57 -0.72 8.44
CA GLY A 115 -18.62 0.58 7.82
C GLY A 115 -18.11 0.61 6.37
N PRO A 116 -18.11 1.80 5.74
CA PRO A 116 -17.69 1.96 4.34
C PRO A 116 -16.23 1.54 4.05
N MET A 117 -15.38 1.53 5.08
CA MET A 117 -13.97 1.13 4.96
C MET A 117 -13.76 -0.37 5.19
N GLY A 118 -14.79 -1.13 5.52
CA GLY A 118 -14.66 -2.52 5.96
C GLY A 118 -13.98 -3.42 4.93
N VAL A 119 -14.39 -3.32 3.66
CA VAL A 119 -13.80 -4.06 2.55
C VAL A 119 -12.31 -3.72 2.41
N ALA A 120 -11.96 -2.44 2.39
CA ALA A 120 -10.57 -2.00 2.26
C ALA A 120 -9.70 -2.44 3.46
N LEU A 121 -10.23 -2.41 4.68
CA LEU A 121 -9.53 -2.87 5.88
C LEU A 121 -9.31 -4.39 5.87
N PHE A 122 -10.30 -5.14 5.36
CA PHE A 122 -10.21 -6.58 5.21
C PHE A 122 -9.19 -6.97 4.12
N GLU A 123 -9.23 -6.33 2.95
CA GLU A 123 -8.19 -6.46 1.92
C GLU A 123 -6.80 -6.18 2.47
N GLY A 124 -6.64 -5.10 3.25
CA GLY A 124 -5.37 -4.76 3.89
C GLY A 124 -4.89 -5.83 4.88
N LEU A 125 -5.81 -6.48 5.59
CA LEU A 125 -5.49 -7.61 6.45
C LEU A 125 -5.00 -8.82 5.66
N ILE A 126 -5.68 -9.17 4.56
CA ILE A 126 -5.24 -10.26 3.66
C ILE A 126 -3.86 -9.96 3.09
N LEU A 127 -3.65 -8.74 2.59
CA LEU A 127 -2.37 -8.31 2.03
C LEU A 127 -1.24 -8.41 3.06
N ARG A 128 -1.50 -8.01 4.31
CA ARG A 128 -0.53 -8.15 5.41
C ARG A 128 -0.18 -9.60 5.67
N GLU A 129 -1.17 -10.50 5.73
CA GLU A 129 -0.89 -11.93 5.92
C GLU A 129 -0.13 -12.53 4.74
N ALA A 130 -0.47 -12.16 3.50
CA ALA A 130 0.26 -12.57 2.32
C ALA A 130 1.73 -12.11 2.35
N LEU A 131 1.99 -10.85 2.73
CA LEU A 131 3.36 -10.32 2.89
C LEU A 131 4.18 -11.12 3.90
N LYS A 132 3.58 -11.55 5.02
CA LYS A 132 4.28 -12.37 6.01
C LYS A 132 4.78 -13.68 5.43
N VAL A 133 4.02 -14.31 4.53
CA VAL A 133 4.42 -15.58 3.90
C VAL A 133 5.75 -15.42 3.14
N PHE A 134 5.88 -14.39 2.29
CA PHE A 134 7.12 -14.13 1.55
C PHE A 134 8.28 -13.84 2.48
N VAL A 135 8.00 -13.04 3.49
CA VAL A 135 8.98 -12.64 4.50
C VAL A 135 9.52 -13.85 5.24
N THR A 136 8.65 -14.76 5.69
CA THR A 136 9.04 -16.01 6.36
C THR A 136 9.90 -16.89 5.44
N LYS A 137 9.68 -16.83 4.12
CA LYS A 137 10.49 -17.53 3.11
C LYS A 137 11.82 -16.83 2.77
N GLY A 138 12.08 -15.63 3.30
CA GLY A 138 13.25 -14.85 2.91
C GLY A 138 13.12 -14.22 1.50
N GLU A 139 11.92 -14.23 0.92
CA GLU A 139 11.64 -13.78 -0.43
C GLU A 139 11.14 -12.33 -0.46
N LYS A 140 11.17 -11.72 -1.64
CA LYS A 140 10.50 -10.43 -1.86
C LYS A 140 9.01 -10.67 -2.03
N GLY A 141 8.19 -9.84 -1.38
CA GLY A 141 6.74 -9.84 -1.56
C GLY A 141 6.35 -9.37 -2.96
N ASN A 142 6.34 -10.28 -3.92
CA ASN A 142 5.89 -10.04 -5.29
C ASN A 142 4.35 -10.08 -5.31
N LEU A 143 3.72 -9.09 -4.69
CA LEU A 143 2.27 -8.93 -4.67
C LEU A 143 1.87 -7.84 -5.66
N TYR A 144 0.80 -8.12 -6.41
CA TYR A 144 0.24 -7.18 -7.37
C TYR A 144 -1.28 -7.13 -7.27
N PHE A 145 -1.89 -6.13 -7.89
CA PHE A 145 -3.32 -6.13 -8.19
C PHE A 145 -3.53 -5.95 -9.69
N TRP A 146 -4.75 -6.13 -10.16
CA TRP A 146 -5.09 -5.81 -11.53
C TRP A 146 -6.46 -5.18 -11.62
N ARG A 147 -6.57 -4.13 -12.44
CA ARG A 147 -7.83 -3.40 -12.62
C ARG A 147 -7.96 -2.92 -14.05
N PHE A 148 -9.07 -3.28 -14.68
CA PHE A 148 -9.50 -2.73 -15.95
C PHE A 148 -10.15 -1.35 -15.76
N ARG A 149 -10.10 -0.52 -16.81
CA ARG A 149 -10.86 0.75 -16.84
C ARG A 149 -12.36 0.56 -16.71
N ASP A 150 -12.86 -0.59 -17.16
CA ASP A 150 -14.29 -0.92 -17.20
C ASP A 150 -14.81 -1.44 -15.84
N GLY A 151 -13.96 -1.46 -14.80
CA GLY A 151 -14.37 -1.70 -13.41
C GLY A 151 -14.10 -3.10 -12.87
N VAL A 152 -13.76 -4.07 -13.72
CA VAL A 152 -13.36 -5.41 -13.28
C VAL A 152 -11.98 -5.35 -12.60
N GLU A 153 -11.89 -5.91 -11.40
CA GLU A 153 -10.73 -5.80 -10.51
C GLU A 153 -10.40 -7.15 -9.86
N VAL A 154 -9.10 -7.44 -9.76
CA VAL A 154 -8.50 -8.55 -9.02
C VAL A 154 -7.58 -7.92 -7.98
N ASP A 155 -7.93 -8.05 -6.69
CA ASP A 155 -7.29 -7.27 -5.63
C ASP A 155 -5.90 -7.77 -5.24
N LEU A 156 -5.64 -9.07 -5.38
CA LEU A 156 -4.36 -9.68 -5.05
C LEU A 156 -3.96 -10.74 -6.07
N ILE A 157 -2.75 -10.60 -6.61
CA ILE A 157 -2.11 -11.52 -7.54
C ILE A 157 -0.75 -11.87 -6.98
N VAL A 158 -0.50 -13.17 -6.89
CA VAL A 158 0.79 -13.76 -6.56
C VAL A 158 1.28 -14.50 -7.80
N PRO A 159 2.31 -14.01 -8.51
CA PRO A 159 2.90 -14.77 -9.59
C PRO A 159 3.64 -15.95 -8.97
N THR A 160 3.28 -17.14 -9.42
CA THR A 160 4.00 -18.36 -9.06
C THR A 160 4.96 -18.66 -10.23
N ASP A 161 6.26 -18.65 -9.99
CA ASP A 161 7.27 -18.99 -11.01
C ASP A 161 7.29 -20.50 -11.36
N LEU A 162 6.26 -21.28 -10.98
CA LEU A 162 6.34 -22.74 -11.00
C LEU A 162 5.95 -23.44 -12.32
N TYR A 163 5.30 -22.80 -13.27
CA TYR A 163 5.13 -23.38 -14.61
C TYR A 163 5.08 -22.25 -15.65
N GLY A 164 5.78 -22.44 -16.77
CA GLY A 164 5.86 -21.44 -17.84
C GLY A 164 4.48 -20.91 -18.23
N ASP A 165 4.39 -19.58 -18.32
CA ASP A 165 3.35 -18.81 -19.01
C ASP A 165 1.87 -18.90 -18.58
N GLU A 166 1.54 -19.45 -17.41
CA GLU A 166 0.22 -19.26 -16.78
C GLU A 166 0.32 -18.50 -15.45
N VAL A 167 -0.30 -17.31 -15.40
CA VAL A 167 -0.52 -16.60 -14.14
C VAL A 167 -1.74 -17.22 -13.49
N ASP A 168 -1.52 -18.08 -12.50
CA ASP A 168 -2.61 -18.62 -11.70
C ASP A 168 -3.19 -17.49 -10.82
N CYS A 169 -4.23 -16.84 -11.34
CA CYS A 169 -5.00 -15.83 -10.65
C CYS A 169 -5.87 -16.52 -9.59
N HIS A 170 -5.29 -16.94 -8.47
CA HIS A 170 -6.08 -17.35 -7.31
C HIS A 170 -6.84 -16.13 -6.78
N THR A 171 -8.08 -16.00 -7.24
CA THR A 171 -9.03 -15.01 -6.75
C THR A 171 -9.48 -15.51 -5.38
N TYR A 172 -8.96 -14.92 -4.32
CA TYR A 172 -9.56 -15.07 -3.00
C TYR A 172 -10.77 -14.12 -2.98
N ALA A 173 -11.92 -14.64 -3.44
CA ALA A 173 -13.23 -14.00 -3.32
C ALA A 173 -13.87 -14.30 -1.96
#